data_AF-A0A7S1KA01-F1
#
_entry.id   AF-A0A7S1KA01-F1
#
_cell.length_a   1.000
_cell.length_b   1.000
_cell.length_c   1.000
_cell.angle_alpha   90.00
_cell.angle_beta   90.00
_cell.angle_gamma   90.00
#
_symmetry.space_group_name_H-M   'P 1'
#
loop_
_entity.id
_entity.type
_entity.pdbx_description
1 polymer ?
#
loop_
_entity_poly.entity_id
_entity_poly.type
_entity_poly.pdbx_seq_one_letter_code
_entity_poly.pdbx_strand_id
1 'polypeptide(L)'
;GKGGRLRTNGTATALRELWETTPFRYAHPLPNALLVSPYTSIALRPAGWVAPWSVKGKIKVRGEQSGDRSQGQTRLLPDNRTIWFKPDRDFFPGERVFVDVRSGIRTRVGKVLPAAQWSFSVSWRKIDTYRNKGFIKLSTDGNGAGFSS
;
A
#
# COMPACT_ATOMS: atom_id res chain seq x y z
N GLY A 1 -25.06 24.92 -22.21
CA GLY A 1 -23.79 24.16 -22.26
C GLY A 1 -23.67 23.32 -21.00
N LYS A 2 -23.47 22.00 -21.13
CA LYS A 2 -23.32 21.09 -19.99
C LYS A 2 -21.84 20.91 -19.69
N GLY A 3 -21.34 21.62 -18.69
CA GLY A 3 -20.00 21.41 -18.13
C GLY A 3 -20.01 20.20 -17.20
N GLY A 4 -19.47 19.07 -17.65
CA GLY A 4 -19.24 17.90 -16.82
C GLY A 4 -18.20 18.21 -15.74
N ARG A 5 -18.61 18.21 -14.47
CA ARG A 5 -17.73 18.38 -13.32
C ARG A 5 -16.94 17.08 -13.13
N LEU A 6 -15.67 17.07 -13.54
CA LEU A 6 -14.74 15.97 -13.30
C LEU A 6 -14.61 15.75 -11.77
N ARG A 7 -14.77 14.50 -11.34
CA ARG A 7 -14.68 14.06 -9.94
C ARG A 7 -13.21 13.99 -9.51
N THR A 8 -12.58 15.13 -9.20
CA THR A 8 -11.15 15.20 -8.79
C THR A 8 -10.92 15.34 -7.28
N ASN A 9 -11.98 15.42 -6.45
CA ASN A 9 -11.83 15.77 -5.03
C ASN A 9 -11.33 14.65 -4.10
N GLY A 10 -11.48 13.37 -4.47
CA GLY A 10 -11.19 12.25 -3.56
C GLY A 10 -9.71 12.11 -3.19
N THR A 11 -8.83 12.06 -4.18
CA THR A 11 -7.38 11.88 -3.96
C THR A 11 -6.73 13.08 -3.28
N ALA A 12 -7.15 14.30 -3.64
CA ALA A 12 -6.67 15.52 -2.99
C ALA A 12 -7.04 15.54 -1.49
N THR A 13 -8.26 15.09 -1.15
CA THR A 13 -8.70 14.95 0.24
C THR A 13 -7.87 13.91 0.98
N ALA A 14 -7.62 12.74 0.39
CA ALA A 14 -6.85 11.67 1.03
C ALA A 14 -5.37 12.04 1.25
N LEU A 15 -4.75 12.78 0.32
CA LEU A 15 -3.39 13.29 0.48
C LEU A 15 -3.30 14.38 1.55
N ARG A 16 -4.31 15.25 1.61
CA ARG A 16 -4.41 16.27 2.66
C ARG A 16 -4.52 15.62 4.03
N GLU A 17 -5.44 14.66 4.19
CA GLU A 17 -5.58 13.87 5.42
C GLU A 17 -4.25 13.24 5.83
N LEU A 18 -3.53 12.62 4.90
CA LEU A 18 -2.22 12.02 5.17
C LEU A 18 -1.23 13.04 5.74
N TRP A 19 -1.12 14.22 5.12
CA TRP A 19 -0.14 15.23 5.53
C TRP A 19 -0.52 15.99 6.79
N GLU A 20 -1.81 16.11 7.09
CA GLU A 20 -2.31 16.76 8.31
C GLU A 20 -2.24 15.83 9.53
N THR A 21 -2.36 14.51 9.34
CA THR A 21 -2.45 13.55 10.45
C THR A 21 -1.22 12.65 10.63
N THR A 22 -0.27 12.68 9.69
CA THR A 22 0.91 11.80 9.74
C THR A 22 2.21 12.53 9.37
N PRO A 23 3.39 12.01 9.76
CA PRO A 23 4.67 12.57 9.36
C PRO A 23 5.09 12.15 7.93
N PHE A 24 4.22 11.49 7.16
CA PHE A 24 4.57 10.87 5.89
C PHE A 24 4.18 11.73 4.69
N ARG A 25 5.05 11.76 3.68
CA ARG A 25 4.80 12.41 2.38
C ARG A 25 4.09 11.49 1.41
N TYR A 26 4.21 10.19 1.61
CA TYR A 26 3.55 9.16 0.83
C TYR A 26 3.12 8.02 1.75
N ALA A 27 1.93 7.49 1.48
CA ALA A 27 1.42 6.26 2.06
C ALA A 27 0.67 5.46 0.99
N HIS A 28 0.76 4.15 1.09
CA HIS A 28 -0.08 3.21 0.37
C HIS A 28 -0.56 2.12 1.33
N PRO A 29 -1.86 1.83 1.38
CA PRO A 29 -2.95 2.66 0.85
C PRO A 29 -3.00 4.05 1.52
N LEU A 30 -3.61 5.03 0.84
CA LEU A 30 -3.88 6.33 1.45
C LEU A 30 -4.97 6.22 2.54
N PRO A 31 -5.03 7.17 3.49
CA PRO A 31 -6.17 7.28 4.39
C PRO A 31 -7.50 7.26 3.65
N ASN A 32 -8.44 6.46 4.14
CA ASN A 32 -9.78 6.26 3.60
C ASN A 32 -9.82 5.74 2.14
N ALA A 33 -8.73 5.18 1.64
CA ALA A 33 -8.72 4.56 0.32
C ALA A 33 -9.77 3.42 0.24
N LEU A 34 -10.42 3.30 -0.91
CA LEU A 34 -11.45 2.31 -1.18
C LEU A 34 -10.98 1.29 -2.21
N LEU A 35 -11.61 0.12 -2.22
CA LEU A 35 -11.40 -0.94 -3.21
C LEU A 35 -9.96 -1.43 -3.29
N VAL A 36 -9.25 -1.42 -2.16
CA VAL A 36 -7.87 -1.90 -2.06
C VAL A 36 -7.84 -3.42 -2.20
N SER A 37 -6.80 -3.95 -2.86
CA SER A 37 -6.64 -5.41 -3.00
C SER A 37 -6.51 -6.11 -1.64
N PRO A 38 -7.13 -7.29 -1.44
CA PRO A 38 -6.87 -8.19 -0.31
C PRO A 38 -5.37 -8.50 -0.07
N TYR A 39 -4.57 -8.47 -1.14
CA TYR A 39 -3.13 -8.77 -1.13
C TYR A 39 -2.25 -7.54 -0.90
N THR A 40 -2.83 -6.40 -0.52
CA THR A 40 -2.11 -5.14 -0.42
C THR A 40 -0.95 -5.20 0.58
N SER A 41 0.13 -4.51 0.25
CA SER A 41 1.19 -4.17 1.19
C SER A 41 1.00 -2.76 1.71
N ILE A 42 1.56 -2.47 2.88
CA ILE A 42 1.66 -1.11 3.39
C ILE A 42 3.00 -0.51 2.97
N ALA A 43 2.99 0.70 2.41
CA ALA A 43 4.21 1.44 2.15
C ALA A 43 4.07 2.87 2.68
N LEU A 44 5.11 3.40 3.32
CA LEU A 44 5.12 4.74 3.87
C LEU A 44 6.48 5.39 3.69
N ARG A 45 6.49 6.71 3.47
CA ARG A 45 7.72 7.46 3.18
C ARG A 45 7.71 8.81 3.91
N PRO A 46 8.61 9.03 4.88
CA PRO A 46 8.84 10.36 5.43
C PRO A 46 9.62 11.24 4.43
N ALA A 47 9.80 12.52 4.75
CA ALA A 47 10.54 13.45 3.89
C ALA A 47 12.04 13.12 3.77
N GLY A 48 12.65 12.55 4.82
CA GLY A 48 14.10 12.29 4.89
C GLY A 48 14.48 10.82 4.79
N TRP A 49 15.79 10.55 4.72
CA TRP A 49 16.34 9.20 4.80
C TRP A 49 16.04 8.55 6.15
N VAL A 50 15.67 7.28 6.12
CA VAL A 50 15.33 6.47 7.30
C VAL A 50 16.56 5.70 7.77
N ALA A 51 16.72 5.59 9.09
CA ALA A 51 17.71 4.72 9.71
C ALA A 51 17.18 3.26 9.70
N PRO A 52 17.82 2.31 8.98
CA PRO A 52 17.26 0.98 8.72
C PRO A 52 16.89 0.19 9.99
N TRP A 53 17.71 0.28 11.04
CA TRP A 53 17.49 -0.43 12.31
C TRP A 53 16.23 0.01 13.06
N SER A 54 15.67 1.19 12.74
CA SER A 54 14.57 1.79 13.50
C SER A 54 13.18 1.34 13.06
N VAL A 55 13.05 0.58 11.97
CA VAL A 55 11.75 0.29 11.32
C VAL A 55 11.08 -0.99 11.83
N LYS A 56 11.85 -1.93 12.36
CA LYS A 56 11.35 -3.26 12.76
C LYS A 56 10.32 -3.13 13.89
N GLY A 57 9.17 -3.81 13.74
CA GLY A 57 8.11 -3.84 14.76
C GLY A 57 7.35 -2.52 14.97
N LYS A 58 7.52 -1.56 14.05
CA LYS A 58 6.85 -0.25 14.10
C LYS A 58 5.51 -0.20 13.41
N ILE A 59 5.24 -1.13 12.50
CA ILE A 59 3.99 -1.18 11.74
C ILE A 59 3.14 -2.33 12.29
N LYS A 60 1.92 -2.00 12.69
CA LYS A 60 0.87 -2.94 13.04
C LYS A 60 -0.29 -2.78 12.08
N VAL A 61 -0.89 -3.89 11.66
CA VAL A 61 -2.01 -3.88 10.74
C VAL A 61 -3.06 -4.86 11.23
N ARG A 62 -4.32 -4.41 11.28
CA ARG A 62 -5.45 -5.22 11.74
C ARG A 62 -6.64 -5.05 10.80
N GLY A 63 -7.18 -6.14 10.29
CA GLY A 63 -8.49 -6.14 9.63
C GLY A 63 -9.63 -6.22 10.64
N GLU A 64 -10.77 -5.64 10.32
CA GLU A 64 -11.99 -5.76 11.14
C GLU A 64 -12.42 -7.21 11.31
N GLN A 65 -12.35 -8.01 10.25
CA GLN A 65 -12.77 -9.41 10.24
C GLN A 65 -11.56 -10.35 10.27
N SER A 66 -10.50 -9.99 9.54
CA SER A 66 -9.34 -10.86 9.34
C SER A 66 -8.33 -10.83 10.50
N GLY A 67 -8.53 -9.93 11.48
CA GLY A 67 -7.77 -9.86 12.72
C GLY A 67 -6.38 -9.25 12.58
N ASP A 68 -5.47 -9.59 13.49
CA ASP A 68 -4.09 -9.10 13.48
C ASP A 68 -3.29 -9.69 12.31
N ARG A 69 -2.61 -8.81 11.56
CA ARG A 69 -1.73 -9.10 10.43
C ARG A 69 -0.34 -8.50 10.58
N SER A 70 0.06 -8.23 11.82
CA SER A 70 1.31 -7.56 12.16
C SER A 70 2.55 -8.47 12.14
N GLN A 71 2.38 -9.79 12.00
CA GLN A 71 3.48 -10.77 11.92
C GLN A 71 4.16 -10.82 10.53
N GLY A 72 3.81 -9.86 9.67
CA GLY A 72 4.36 -9.70 8.34
C GLY A 72 5.82 -9.24 8.30
N GLN A 73 6.31 -8.98 7.09
CA GLN A 73 7.69 -8.58 6.84
C GLN A 73 7.81 -7.07 6.64
N THR A 74 8.64 -6.41 7.45
CA THR A 74 9.06 -5.02 7.25
C THR A 74 10.42 -4.96 6.55
N ARG A 75 10.56 -4.08 5.55
CA ARG A 75 11.83 -3.76 4.88
C ARG A 75 11.93 -2.25 4.65
N LEU A 76 13.15 -1.72 4.68
CA LEU A 76 13.46 -0.44 4.07
C LEU A 76 13.84 -0.70 2.61
N LEU A 77 13.22 0.02 1.67
CA LEU A 77 13.50 -0.14 0.24
C LEU A 77 14.84 0.54 -0.15
N PRO A 78 15.40 0.22 -1.34
CA PRO A 78 16.70 0.76 -1.78
C PRO A 78 16.80 2.28 -1.85
N ASP A 79 15.67 2.99 -1.94
CA ASP A 79 15.62 4.46 -1.90
C ASP A 79 15.99 5.04 -0.51
N ASN A 80 16.19 4.17 0.50
CA ASN A 80 16.49 4.51 1.89
C ASN A 80 15.45 5.44 2.55
N ARG A 81 14.24 5.51 2.01
CA ARG A 81 13.16 6.38 2.49
C ARG A 81 11.87 5.61 2.66
N THR A 82 11.54 4.72 1.74
CA THR A 82 10.27 4.00 1.74
C THR A 82 10.36 2.77 2.63
N ILE A 83 9.58 2.76 3.70
CA ILE A 83 9.37 1.59 4.53
C ILE A 83 8.22 0.82 3.91
N TRP A 84 8.46 -0.46 3.65
CA TRP A 84 7.49 -1.37 3.08
C TRP A 84 7.19 -2.48 4.09
N PHE A 85 5.91 -2.81 4.25
CA PHE A 85 5.42 -3.87 5.10
C PHE A 85 4.47 -4.76 4.31
N LYS A 86 4.76 -6.06 4.26
CA LYS A 86 3.86 -7.07 3.71
C LYS A 86 3.21 -7.82 4.86
N PRO A 87 1.87 -7.73 5.01
CA PRO A 87 1.11 -8.59 5.92
C PRO A 87 1.46 -10.09 5.74
N ASP A 88 1.40 -10.86 6.82
CA ASP A 88 1.66 -12.31 6.82
C ASP A 88 0.60 -13.09 6.03
N ARG A 89 -0.63 -12.57 6.01
CA ARG A 89 -1.79 -13.19 5.37
C ARG A 89 -2.70 -12.14 4.73
N ASP A 90 -3.54 -12.55 3.79
CA ASP A 90 -4.42 -11.67 3.00
C ASP A 90 -5.68 -11.20 3.76
N PHE A 91 -6.11 -9.97 3.52
CA PHE A 91 -7.34 -9.42 4.09
C PHE A 91 -8.59 -10.06 3.50
N PHE A 92 -9.71 -10.02 4.23
CA PHE A 92 -11.01 -10.46 3.73
C PHE A 92 -11.64 -9.41 2.82
N PRO A 93 -12.28 -9.81 1.71
CA PRO A 93 -13.00 -8.89 0.85
C PRO A 93 -14.02 -8.05 1.62
N GLY A 94 -14.05 -6.74 1.33
CA GLY A 94 -15.02 -5.80 1.90
C GLY A 94 -14.72 -5.28 3.31
N GLU A 95 -13.71 -5.81 4.00
CA GLU A 95 -13.40 -5.35 5.36
C GLU A 95 -12.68 -3.99 5.38
N ARG A 96 -12.79 -3.28 6.50
CA ARG A 96 -11.88 -2.17 6.81
C ARG A 96 -10.62 -2.69 7.47
N VAL A 97 -9.49 -2.09 7.11
CA VAL A 97 -8.18 -2.40 7.67
C VAL A 97 -7.63 -1.14 8.33
N PHE A 98 -7.09 -1.30 9.54
CA PHE A 98 -6.44 -0.27 10.32
C PHE A 98 -4.93 -0.45 10.29
N VAL A 99 -4.22 0.64 10.05
CA VAL A 99 -2.77 0.71 10.10
C VAL A 99 -2.39 1.56 11.30
N ASP A 100 -1.56 1.02 12.18
CA ASP A 100 -0.93 1.72 13.29
C ASP A 100 0.58 1.72 13.09
N VAL A 101 1.14 2.93 13.00
CA VAL A 101 2.58 3.15 12.96
C VAL A 101 3.00 3.73 14.30
N ARG A 102 3.69 2.92 15.07
CA ARG A 102 4.22 3.32 16.38
C ARG A 102 5.30 4.39 16.20
N SER A 103 5.38 5.28 17.19
CA SER A 103 6.48 6.25 17.28
C SER A 103 7.84 5.54 17.35
N GLY A 104 8.91 6.30 17.04
CA GLY A 104 10.28 5.82 17.20
C GLY A 104 10.98 5.36 15.93
N ILE A 105 10.34 5.46 14.75
CA ILE A 105 11.07 5.43 13.48
C ILE A 105 12.01 6.64 13.46
N ARG A 106 13.28 6.43 13.11
CA ARG A 106 14.29 7.48 13.10
C ARG A 106 14.73 7.80 11.68
N THR A 107 14.91 9.09 11.41
CA THR A 107 15.63 9.53 10.21
C THR A 107 17.13 9.46 10.45
N ARG A 108 17.94 9.42 9.38
CA ARG A 108 19.41 9.41 9.50
C ARG A 108 19.97 10.70 10.13
N VAL A 109 19.21 11.80 10.11
CA VAL A 109 19.56 13.07 10.77
C VAL A 109 19.07 13.14 12.22
N GLY A 110 18.65 12.01 12.81
CA GLY A 110 18.31 11.92 14.23
C GLY A 110 16.86 12.27 14.59
N LYS A 111 16.03 12.74 13.64
CA LYS A 111 14.62 13.04 13.92
C LYS A 111 13.85 11.75 14.23
N VAL A 112 13.13 11.76 15.35
CA VAL A 112 12.18 10.71 15.73
C VAL A 112 10.80 11.04 15.17
N LEU A 113 10.20 10.12 14.43
CA LEU A 113 8.85 10.30 13.90
C LEU A 113 7.79 9.98 14.97
N PRO A 114 6.72 10.81 15.07
CA PRO A 114 5.59 10.52 15.95
C PRO A 114 4.81 9.29 15.46
N ALA A 115 3.91 8.80 16.30
CA ALA A 115 2.96 7.76 15.90
C ALA A 115 1.99 8.29 14.84
N ALA A 116 1.43 7.40 14.03
CA ALA A 116 0.44 7.72 13.02
C ALA A 116 -0.54 6.56 12.85
N GLN A 117 -1.79 6.86 12.52
CA GLN A 117 -2.83 5.85 12.30
C GLN A 117 -3.70 6.26 11.12
N TRP A 118 -4.18 5.28 10.35
CA TRP A 118 -5.21 5.49 9.35
C TRP A 118 -5.92 4.17 9.04
N SER A 119 -6.96 4.23 8.20
CA SER A 119 -7.65 3.05 7.72
C SER A 119 -7.89 3.11 6.22
N PHE A 120 -8.19 1.95 5.62
CA PHE A 120 -8.65 1.80 4.24
C PHE A 120 -9.66 0.67 4.14
N SER A 121 -10.40 0.60 3.04
CA SER A 121 -11.40 -0.44 2.78
C SER A 121 -10.96 -1.37 1.64
N VAL A 122 -11.04 -2.68 1.91
CA VAL A 122 -10.71 -3.74 0.95
C VAL A 122 -11.83 -3.90 -0.05
N SER A 123 -11.48 -4.23 -1.29
CA SER A 123 -12.45 -4.51 -2.35
C SER A 123 -13.32 -5.72 -2.00
N TRP A 124 -14.58 -5.68 -2.44
CA TRP A 124 -15.54 -6.79 -2.32
C TRP A 124 -15.26 -7.94 -3.30
N ARG A 125 -14.28 -7.79 -4.21
CA ARG A 125 -13.97 -8.83 -5.19
C ARG A 125 -13.49 -10.09 -4.47
N LYS A 126 -14.05 -11.25 -4.86
CA LYS A 126 -13.61 -12.56 -4.38
C LYS A 126 -12.10 -12.72 -4.58
N ILE A 127 -11.42 -13.25 -3.58
CA ILE A 127 -9.95 -13.31 -3.54
C ILE A 127 -9.34 -14.08 -4.74
N ASP A 128 -10.07 -15.06 -5.27
CA ASP A 128 -9.67 -15.87 -6.42
C ASP A 128 -9.68 -15.09 -7.75
N THR A 129 -10.46 -14.02 -7.83
CA THR A 129 -10.50 -13.16 -9.03
C THR A 129 -9.20 -12.37 -9.24
N TYR A 130 -8.33 -12.30 -8.23
CA TYR A 130 -6.99 -11.72 -8.34
C TYR A 130 -5.94 -12.74 -8.79
N ARG A 131 -6.20 -14.04 -8.67
CA ARG A 131 -5.30 -15.12 -9.08
C ARG A 131 -5.54 -15.58 -10.52
N ASN A 132 -6.77 -15.42 -11.03
CA ASN A 132 -7.15 -15.81 -12.40
C ASN A 132 -6.72 -14.81 -13.50
N LYS A 133 -5.42 -14.56 -13.60
CA LYS A 133 -4.76 -14.20 -14.87
C LYS A 133 -3.61 -15.17 -15.13
N GLY A 134 -3.95 -16.45 -15.20
CA GLY A 134 -3.12 -17.43 -15.89
C GLY A 134 -3.10 -17.08 -17.38
N PHE A 135 -1.92 -16.71 -17.88
CA PHE A 135 -1.49 -16.74 -19.28
C PHE A 135 -2.41 -16.06 -20.30
N ILE A 136 -2.00 -14.86 -20.76
CA ILE A 136 -2.19 -14.57 -22.19
C ILE A 136 -1.37 -15.63 -22.91
N LYS A 137 -2.04 -16.65 -23.46
CA LYS A 137 -1.48 -17.46 -24.53
C LYS A 137 -1.27 -16.46 -25.67
N LEU A 138 -0.03 -16.01 -25.90
CA LEU A 138 0.30 -15.41 -27.19
C LEU A 138 -0.08 -16.48 -28.21
N SER A 139 -1.15 -16.25 -28.98
CA SER A 139 -1.51 -17.13 -30.07
C SER A 139 -0.34 -17.11 -31.04
N THR A 140 0.44 -18.18 -31.06
CA THR A 140 1.29 -18.48 -32.20
C THR A 140 0.41 -19.04 -33.29
N ASP A 141 -0.51 -18.21 -33.79
CA ASP A 141 -1.11 -18.42 -35.10
C ASP A 141 -0.11 -17.84 -36.10
N GLY A 142 1.07 -18.46 -36.10
CA GLY A 142 2.16 -18.16 -37.01
C GLY A 142 1.88 -18.83 -38.33
N ASN A 143 1.02 -18.23 -39.14
CA ASN A 143 0.99 -18.53 -40.56
C ASN A 143 2.07 -17.67 -41.25
N GLY A 144 3.26 -18.25 -41.38
CA GLY A 144 4.23 -18.07 -42.46
C GLY A 144 4.79 -16.68 -42.78
N ALA A 145 6.05 -16.45 -42.42
CA ALA A 145 7.10 -16.02 -43.37
C ALA A 145 8.47 -16.18 -42.70
N GLY A 146 9.42 -16.80 -43.41
CA GLY A 146 10.73 -17.21 -42.89
C GLY A 146 11.75 -16.09 -42.72
N PHE A 147 12.83 -16.41 -42.01
CA PHE A 147 14.20 -16.64 -42.52
C PHE A 147 15.21 -16.53 -41.36
N SER A 148 16.11 -17.51 -41.32
CA SER A 148 17.46 -17.51 -40.73
C SER A 148 18.18 -16.17 -40.92
N SER A 149 19.02 -15.69 -40.00
CA SER A 149 20.22 -16.32 -39.40
C SER A 149 20.61 -15.65 -38.09
#